data_AF-A0A8I0K8J2-F1
#
_entry.id   AF-A0A8I0K8J2-F1
#
_cell.length_a   1.000
_cell.length_b   1.000
_cell.length_c   1.000
_cell.angle_alpha   90.00
_cell.angle_beta   90.00
_cell.angle_gamma   90.00
#
_symmetry.space_group_name_H-M   'P 1'
#
loop_
_entity.id
_entity.type
_entity.pdbx_description
1 polymer ?
#
loop_
_entity_poly.entity_id
_entity_poly.type
_entity_poly.pdbx_seq_one_letter_code
_entity_poly.pdbx_strand_id
1 'polypeptide(L)'
;PLIQPHFKRRYQDQRWLIYDEQRKFGLYYDLREIHEVSLEASEVDRNLKNGMSQSFQLELDEQEVLYDQLWKDYFKSVNITERQNIKLHVQYLPKRYWRYLNEKLIEY
;
A
#
# COMPACT_ATOMS: atom_id res chain seq x y z
N PRO A 1 -16.05 -12.44 -4.90
CA PRO A 1 -15.77 -11.27 -5.78
C PRO A 1 -15.01 -11.67 -7.06
N LEU A 2 -15.18 -10.96 -8.20
CA LEU A 2 -14.57 -11.36 -9.49
C LEU A 2 -13.03 -11.44 -9.48
N ILE A 3 -12.38 -10.65 -8.64
CA ILE A 3 -10.90 -10.61 -8.53
C ILE A 3 -10.32 -11.80 -7.75
N GLN A 4 -11.14 -12.49 -6.96
CA GLN A 4 -10.70 -13.52 -6.02
C GLN A 4 -9.91 -14.67 -6.70
N PRO A 5 -10.37 -15.26 -7.82
CA PRO A 5 -9.63 -16.35 -8.47
C PRO A 5 -8.30 -15.89 -9.10
N HIS A 6 -8.17 -14.61 -9.45
CA HIS A 6 -6.94 -14.05 -10.00
C HIS A 6 -5.84 -14.01 -8.92
N PHE A 7 -6.15 -13.40 -7.77
CA PHE A 7 -5.18 -13.25 -6.68
C PHE A 7 -4.84 -14.58 -6.01
N LYS A 8 -5.82 -15.50 -5.85
CA LYS A 8 -5.54 -16.86 -5.34
C LYS A 8 -4.49 -17.58 -6.16
N ARG A 9 -4.57 -17.48 -7.50
CA ARG A 9 -3.67 -18.18 -8.42
C ARG A 9 -2.28 -17.56 -8.45
N ARG A 10 -2.20 -16.23 -8.33
CA ARG A 10 -0.95 -15.48 -8.46
C ARG A 10 -0.13 -15.51 -7.16
N TYR A 11 -0.79 -15.46 -6.01
CA TYR A 11 -0.18 -15.41 -4.69
C TYR A 11 -0.63 -16.63 -3.89
N GLN A 12 -0.41 -17.81 -4.45
CA GLN A 12 -0.91 -19.07 -3.89
C GLN A 12 -0.14 -19.52 -2.63
N ASP A 13 1.10 -19.07 -2.51
CA ASP A 13 2.10 -19.41 -1.50
C ASP A 13 2.26 -18.33 -0.41
N GLN A 14 1.49 -17.25 -0.49
CA GLN A 14 1.57 -16.11 0.42
C GLN A 14 0.21 -15.81 1.04
N ARG A 15 0.20 -15.45 2.33
CA ARG A 15 -0.99 -14.88 2.96
C ARG A 15 -1.14 -13.45 2.48
N TRP A 16 -2.36 -13.06 2.13
CA TRP A 16 -2.62 -11.70 1.67
C TRP A 16 -4.02 -11.24 2.07
N LEU A 17 -4.16 -9.92 2.20
CA LEU A 17 -5.42 -9.23 2.45
C LEU A 17 -5.60 -8.17 1.36
N ILE A 18 -6.71 -8.23 0.63
CA ILE A 18 -7.14 -7.17 -0.27
C ILE A 18 -8.35 -6.52 0.37
N TYR A 19 -8.25 -5.24 0.68
CA TYR A 19 -9.28 -4.54 1.43
C TYR A 19 -9.73 -3.26 0.70
N ASP A 20 -11.05 -3.09 0.58
CA ASP A 20 -11.69 -1.90 0.01
C ASP A 20 -12.08 -0.94 1.16
N GLU A 21 -11.35 0.17 1.26
CA GLU A 21 -11.54 1.19 2.30
C GLU A 21 -12.92 1.85 2.26
N GLN A 22 -13.53 1.98 1.08
CA GLN A 22 -14.81 2.67 0.92
C GLN A 22 -15.97 1.74 1.28
N ARG A 23 -15.90 0.48 0.88
CA ARG A 23 -16.95 -0.51 1.10
C ARG A 23 -16.82 -1.25 2.43
N LYS A 24 -15.70 -1.05 3.13
CA LYS A 24 -15.35 -1.74 4.39
C LYS A 24 -15.39 -3.26 4.27
N PHE A 25 -14.89 -3.76 3.14
CA PHE A 25 -14.99 -5.16 2.77
C PHE A 25 -13.65 -5.62 2.23
N GLY A 26 -13.20 -6.81 2.62
CA GLY A 26 -11.95 -7.38 2.18
C GLY A 26 -12.02 -8.87 1.91
N LEU A 27 -10.97 -9.35 1.25
CA LEU A 27 -10.68 -10.76 0.99
C LEU A 27 -9.36 -11.11 1.65
N TYR A 28 -9.38 -12.08 2.55
CA TYR A 28 -8.20 -12.61 3.21
C TYR A 28 -7.93 -14.04 2.74
N TYR A 29 -6.72 -14.30 2.26
CA TYR A 29 -6.29 -15.65 1.88
C TYR A 29 -5.34 -16.21 2.92
N ASP A 30 -5.71 -17.36 3.50
CA ASP A 30 -4.97 -18.01 4.59
C ASP A 30 -4.03 -19.13 4.12
N LEU A 31 -3.76 -19.22 2.82
CA LEU A 31 -3.06 -20.30 2.08
C LEU A 31 -3.93 -21.53 1.74
N ARG A 32 -5.20 -21.57 2.16
CA ARG A 32 -6.13 -22.66 1.87
C ARG A 32 -7.38 -22.12 1.18
N GLU A 33 -8.04 -21.21 1.87
CA GLU A 33 -9.33 -20.64 1.50
C GLU A 33 -9.29 -19.12 1.57
N ILE A 34 -10.26 -18.51 0.90
CA ILE A 34 -10.42 -17.05 0.92
C ILE A 34 -11.63 -16.74 1.77
N HIS A 35 -11.39 -15.95 2.80
CA HIS A 35 -12.37 -15.47 3.75
C HIS A 35 -12.79 -14.06 3.38
N GLU A 36 -14.09 -13.80 3.40
CA GLU A 36 -14.58 -12.43 3.35
C GLU A 36 -14.44 -11.81 4.74
N VAL A 37 -13.81 -10.64 4.81
CA VAL A 37 -13.56 -9.95 6.08
C VAL A 37 -14.20 -8.56 6.05
N SER A 38 -14.75 -8.18 7.20
CA SER A 38 -15.18 -6.81 7.47
C SER A 38 -14.28 -6.28 8.59
N LEU A 39 -13.59 -5.18 8.32
CA LEU A 39 -12.66 -4.53 9.22
C LEU A 39 -12.96 -3.04 9.20
N GLU A 40 -12.54 -2.29 10.21
CA GLU A 40 -12.50 -0.83 10.14
C GLU A 40 -11.07 -0.42 9.79
N ALA A 41 -10.83 0.10 8.58
CA ALA A 41 -9.46 0.44 8.17
C ALA A 41 -8.77 1.48 9.06
N SER A 42 -9.52 2.29 9.81
CA SER A 42 -8.93 3.18 10.81
C SER A 42 -8.30 2.46 12.01
N GLU A 43 -8.66 1.20 12.26
CA GLU A 43 -8.00 0.35 13.27
C GLU A 43 -6.62 -0.12 12.78
N VAL A 44 -6.47 -0.27 11.46
CA VAL A 44 -5.23 -0.72 10.82
C VAL A 44 -4.30 0.46 10.53
N ASP A 45 -4.85 1.61 10.11
CA ASP A 45 -4.09 2.83 9.83
C ASP A 45 -4.79 4.06 10.42
N ARG A 46 -4.20 4.67 11.44
CA ARG A 46 -4.74 5.88 12.11
C ARG A 46 -4.73 7.10 11.20
N ASN A 47 -3.82 7.13 10.22
CA ASN A 47 -3.63 8.24 9.30
C ASN A 47 -4.64 8.22 8.14
N LEU A 48 -5.46 7.18 8.03
CA LEU A 48 -6.53 7.06 7.04
C LEU A 48 -7.44 8.27 6.97
N LYS A 49 -7.87 8.77 8.12
CA LYS A 49 -8.80 9.92 8.19
C LYS A 49 -8.11 11.24 7.85
N ASN A 50 -6.80 11.32 8.03
CA ASN A 50 -6.03 12.55 7.86
C ASN A 50 -5.36 12.64 6.49
N GLY A 51 -5.43 11.58 5.67
CA GLY A 51 -4.81 11.55 4.33
C GLY A 51 -3.27 11.63 4.36
N MET A 52 -2.66 11.37 5.52
CA MET A 52 -1.21 11.33 5.74
C MET A 52 -0.63 9.98 5.28
N SER A 53 0.68 9.91 5.06
CA SER A 53 1.39 8.65 4.75
C SER A 53 0.97 7.52 5.72
N GLN A 54 0.90 6.29 5.18
CA GLN A 54 0.39 5.14 5.93
C GLN A 54 1.15 4.95 7.25
N SER A 55 0.39 4.78 8.34
CA SER A 55 0.94 4.45 9.65
C SER A 55 0.24 3.20 10.16
N PHE A 56 0.77 2.05 9.73
CA PHE A 56 0.24 0.75 10.13
C PHE A 56 0.43 0.54 11.64
N GLN A 57 -0.64 0.14 12.31
CA GLN A 57 -0.62 -0.24 13.73
C GLN A 57 -0.23 -1.71 13.95
N LEU A 58 -0.15 -2.48 12.87
CA LEU A 58 0.19 -3.89 12.90
C LEU A 58 1.70 -4.07 13.08
N GLU A 59 2.09 -5.10 13.82
CA GLU A 59 3.47 -5.56 13.83
C GLU A 59 3.82 -6.02 12.41
N LEU A 60 4.63 -5.20 11.74
CA LEU A 60 5.24 -5.53 10.47
C LEU A 60 6.42 -6.47 10.71
N ASP A 61 6.82 -7.23 9.68
CA ASP A 61 8.06 -8.02 9.74
C ASP A 61 9.24 -7.07 10.04
N GLU A 62 10.19 -7.52 10.85
CA GLU A 62 11.37 -6.72 11.23
C GLU A 62 12.14 -6.22 9.99
N GLN A 63 12.06 -6.95 8.88
CA GLN A 63 12.71 -6.59 7.62
C GLN A 63 11.92 -5.56 6.79
N GLU A 64 10.64 -5.30 7.07
CA GLU A 64 9.83 -4.32 6.31
C GLU A 64 10.48 -2.93 6.37
N VAL A 65 11.00 -2.54 7.53
CA VAL A 65 11.72 -1.26 7.70
C VAL A 65 12.96 -1.21 6.81
N LEU A 66 13.68 -2.33 6.68
CA LEU A 66 14.84 -2.43 5.80
C LEU A 66 14.42 -2.32 4.33
N TYR A 67 13.36 -3.01 3.91
CA TYR A 67 12.86 -2.95 2.53
C TYR A 67 12.33 -1.57 2.14
N ASP A 68 11.62 -0.89 3.06
CA ASP A 68 11.18 0.49 2.87
C ASP A 68 12.38 1.44 2.67
N GLN A 69 13.42 1.30 3.49
CA GLN A 69 14.64 2.08 3.36
C GLN A 69 15.37 1.80 2.03
N LEU A 70 15.53 0.52 1.66
CA LEU A 70 16.15 0.12 0.39
C LEU A 70 15.38 0.67 -0.81
N TRP A 71 14.05 0.67 -0.76
CA TRP A 71 13.22 1.26 -1.81
C TRP A 71 13.45 2.77 -1.94
N LYS A 72 13.47 3.50 -0.82
CA LYS A 72 13.73 4.94 -0.80
C LYS A 72 15.12 5.29 -1.34
N ASP A 73 16.13 4.52 -0.96
CA ASP A 73 17.51 4.69 -1.44
C ASP A 73 17.62 4.40 -2.94
N TYR A 74 17.02 3.30 -3.40
CA TYR A 74 16.92 2.97 -4.82
C TYR A 74 16.25 4.10 -5.59
N PHE A 75 15.05 4.53 -5.18
CA PHE A 75 14.28 5.58 -5.82
C PHE A 75 15.08 6.89 -5.92
N LYS A 76 15.78 7.26 -4.84
CA LYS A 76 16.64 8.44 -4.81
C LYS A 76 17.83 8.31 -5.76
N SER A 77 18.47 7.14 -5.81
CA SER A 77 19.68 6.91 -6.60
C SER A 77 19.43 6.91 -8.12
N VAL A 78 18.29 6.41 -8.56
CA VAL A 78 17.94 6.34 -9.99
C VAL A 78 17.29 7.62 -10.52
N ASN A 79 16.78 8.46 -9.62
CA ASN A 79 16.11 9.69 -9.99
C ASN A 79 17.12 10.78 -10.39
N ILE A 80 16.85 11.47 -11.50
CA ILE A 80 17.67 12.57 -12.00
C ILE A 80 16.96 13.87 -11.61
N THR A 81 17.55 14.60 -10.67
CA THR A 81 16.96 15.82 -10.07
C THR A 81 16.54 16.86 -11.09
N GLU A 82 17.33 17.04 -12.14
CA GLU A 82 17.12 18.01 -13.22
C GLU A 82 15.93 17.63 -14.11
N ARG A 83 15.50 16.36 -14.11
CA ARG A 83 14.34 15.87 -14.87
C ARG A 83 13.04 15.93 -14.05
N GLN A 84 13.08 16.47 -12.83
CA GLN A 84 11.91 16.51 -11.97
C GLN A 84 10.82 17.42 -12.56
N ASN A 85 9.72 16.81 -12.99
CA ASN A 85 8.54 17.52 -13.46
C ASN A 85 7.31 17.11 -12.63
N ILE A 86 7.04 17.87 -11.56
CA ILE A 86 5.94 17.57 -10.64
C ILE A 86 4.58 17.64 -11.34
N LYS A 87 4.37 18.59 -12.25
CA LYS A 87 3.10 18.73 -12.98
C LYS A 87 2.79 17.47 -13.78
N LEU A 88 3.77 16.98 -14.53
CA LEU A 88 3.64 15.73 -15.31
C LEU A 88 3.48 14.51 -14.39
N HIS A 89 4.24 14.46 -13.29
CA HIS A 89 4.14 13.37 -12.32
C HIS A 89 2.74 13.28 -11.70
N VAL A 90 2.11 14.42 -11.34
CA VAL A 90 0.74 14.45 -10.82
C VAL A 90 -0.30 14.04 -11.88
N GLN A 91 -0.05 14.32 -13.17
CA GLN A 91 -0.93 13.88 -14.26
C GLN A 91 -0.93 12.34 -14.41
N TYR A 92 0.23 11.70 -14.36
CA TYR A 92 0.34 10.24 -14.46
C TYR A 92 0.05 9.51 -13.14
N LEU A 93 0.37 10.13 -12.02
CA LEU A 93 0.21 9.56 -10.68
C LEU A 93 -0.52 10.57 -9.79
N PRO A 94 -1.87 10.56 -9.80
CA PRO A 94 -2.67 11.48 -9.00
C PRO A 94 -2.31 11.43 -7.51
N LYS A 95 -2.31 12.59 -6.85
CA LYS A 95 -1.93 12.74 -5.43
C LYS A 95 -2.69 11.83 -4.46
N ARG A 96 -3.93 11.45 -4.79
CA ARG A 96 -4.73 10.52 -3.97
C ARG A 96 -4.05 9.17 -3.73
N TYR A 97 -3.12 8.76 -4.60
CA TYR A 97 -2.37 7.52 -4.46
C TYR A 97 -1.06 7.69 -3.70
N TRP A 98 -0.54 8.92 -3.55
CA TRP A 98 0.79 9.15 -2.98
C TRP A 98 0.91 8.69 -1.54
N ARG A 99 -0.21 8.65 -0.82
CA ARG A 99 -0.28 8.14 0.54
C ARG A 99 0.18 6.68 0.65
N TYR A 100 -0.05 5.89 -0.40
CA TYR A 100 0.29 4.47 -0.47
C TYR A 100 1.65 4.21 -1.13
N LEU A 101 2.47 5.26 -1.31
CA LEU A 101 3.78 5.16 -1.94
C LEU A 101 4.88 5.42 -0.91
N ASN A 102 5.71 4.41 -0.71
CA ASN A 102 6.80 4.43 0.28
C ASN A 102 7.80 5.56 0.02
N GLU A 103 8.05 5.91 -1.24
CA GLU A 103 8.96 7.00 -1.62
C GLU A 103 8.36 8.41 -1.45
N LYS A 104 7.06 8.53 -1.15
CA LYS A 104 6.39 9.81 -0.97
C LYS A 104 6.14 10.07 0.51
N LEU A 105 6.86 11.06 1.04
CA LEU A 105 6.49 11.69 2.30
C LEU A 105 5.43 12.75 2.00
N ILE A 106 4.21 12.56 2.52
CA ILE A 106 3.20 13.61 2.55
C ILE A 106 3.44 14.43 3.81
N GLU A 107 4.32 15.42 3.72
CA GLU A 107 4.47 16.47 4.73
C GLU A 107 3.59 17.65 4.31
N TYR A 108 2.71 18.12 5.22
CA TYR A 108 1.89 19.33 5.05
C TYR A 108 2.57 20.52 5.70
#